data_AF-A0A8I1QS37-F1
#
_entry.id   AF-A0A8I1QS37-F1
#
_cell.length_a   1.000
_cell.length_b   1.000
_cell.length_c   1.000
_cell.angle_alpha   90.00
_cell.angle_beta   90.00
_cell.angle_gamma   90.00
#
_symmetry.space_group_name_H-M   'P 1'
#
loop_
_entity.id
_entity.type
_entity.pdbx_description
1 polymer ?
#
loop_
_entity_poly.entity_id
_entity_poly.type
_entity_poly.pdbx_seq_one_letter_code
_entity_poly.pdbx_strand_id
1 'polypeptide(L)' 'MSLGRHATPPEIARSALYLASDMSSFTTGSLLMVDGGLST' A
#
# COMPACT_ATOMS: atom_id res chain seq x y z
N MET A 1 -8.77 -0.01 14.43
CA MET A 1 -9.93 0.79 13.95
C MET A 1 -9.67 1.07 12.48
N SER A 2 -10.54 0.57 11.59
CA SER A 2 -10.35 0.68 10.13
C SER A 2 -10.86 2.03 9.59
N LEU A 3 -10.44 2.39 8.38
CA LEU A 3 -10.81 3.66 7.73
C LEU A 3 -12.29 3.77 7.34
N GLY A 4 -13.02 2.65 7.28
CA GLY A 4 -14.47 2.65 7.01
C GLY A 4 -14.89 3.14 5.61
N ARG A 5 -13.95 3.25 4.66
CA ARG A 5 -14.22 3.66 3.27
C ARG A 5 -13.33 2.91 2.30
N HIS A 6 -13.72 2.88 1.04
CA HIS A 6 -12.84 2.41 -0.03
C HIS A 6 -11.66 3.36 -0.25
N ALA A 7 -10.54 2.78 -0.69
CA ALA A 7 -9.41 3.53 -1.21
C ALA A 7 -9.78 4.18 -2.54
N THR A 8 -9.23 5.37 -2.78
CA THR A 8 -9.26 6.04 -4.07
C THR A 8 -8.16 5.49 -4.99
N PRO A 9 -8.32 5.55 -6.33
CA PRO A 9 -7.28 5.06 -7.24
C PRO A 9 -5.88 5.66 -6.98
N PRO A 10 -5.72 6.97 -6.67
CA PRO A 10 -4.41 7.54 -6.35
C PRO A 10 -3.78 7.01 -5.06
N GLU A 11 -4.58 6.57 -4.08
CA GLU A 11 -4.05 5.94 -2.86
C GLU A 11 -3.38 4.59 -3.17
N ILE A 12 -3.98 3.79 -4.06
CA ILE A 12 -3.39 2.51 -4.50
C ILE A 12 -2.19 2.74 -5.42
N ALA A 13 -2.31 3.64 -6.39
CA ALA A 13 -1.26 3.90 -7.37
C ALA A 13 0.04 4.37 -6.72
N ARG A 14 -0.03 5.17 -5.66
CA ARG A 14 1.16 5.63 -4.91
C ARG A 14 1.88 4.50 -4.18
N SER A 15 1.15 3.54 -3.60
CA SER A 15 1.77 2.37 -2.97
C SER A 15 2.44 1.46 -3.99
N ALA A 16 1.82 1.28 -5.16
CA ALA A 16 2.44 0.54 -6.26
C ALA A 16 3.69 1.27 -6.80
N LEU A 17 3.61 2.60 -6.97
CA LEU A 17 4.75 3.41 -7.38
C LEU A 17 5.90 3.34 -6.38
N TYR A 18 5.62 3.36 -5.08
CA TYR A 18 6.64 3.17 -4.04
C TYR A 18 7.40 1.85 -4.26
N LEU A 19 6.69 0.73 -4.41
CA LEU A 19 7.29 -0.59 -4.65
C LEU A 19 8.03 -0.71 -5.99
N ALA A 20 7.63 0.07 -6.98
CA ALA A 20 8.27 0.10 -8.29
C ALA A 20 9.46 1.07 -8.37
N SER A 21 9.69 1.87 -7.32
CA SER A 21 10.71 2.91 -7.30
C SER A 21 11.96 2.49 -6.52
N ASP A 22 13.03 3.28 -6.65
CA ASP A 22 14.26 3.09 -5.87
C ASP A 22 14.05 3.22 -4.36
N MET A 23 12.93 3.82 -3.92
CA MET A 23 12.58 3.95 -2.51
C MET A 23 12.40 2.60 -1.82
N SER A 24 12.05 1.54 -2.57
CA SER A 24 11.94 0.17 -2.06
C SER A 24 13.10 -0.73 -2.47
N SER A 25 14.26 -0.16 -2.86
CA SER A 25 15.43 -0.91 -3.35
C SER A 25 15.94 -2.03 -2.43
N PHE A 26 15.63 -1.97 -1.14
CA PHE A 26 15.98 -3.00 -0.16
C PHE A 26 14.77 -3.72 0.46
N THR A 27 13.56 -3.47 -0.05
CA THR A 27 12.34 -4.14 0.41
C THR A 27 11.97 -5.26 -0.57
N THR A 28 12.08 -6.51 -0.14
CA THR A 28 11.71 -7.69 -0.93
C THR A 28 11.10 -8.78 -0.04
N GLY A 29 10.40 -9.74 -0.63
CA GLY A 29 9.81 -10.88 0.10
C GLY A 29 8.74 -10.51 1.12
N SER A 30 8.19 -9.29 1.04
CA SER A 30 7.28 -8.71 2.03
C SER A 30 5.96 -8.28 1.37
N LEU A 31 4.86 -8.36 2.13
CA LEU A 31 3.55 -7.89 1.69
C LEU A 31 3.29 -6.48 2.22
N LEU A 32 2.99 -5.54 1.31
CA LEU A 32 2.53 -4.19 1.66
C LEU A 32 1.00 -4.15 1.62
N MET A 33 0.37 -4.22 2.79
CA MET A 33 -1.09 -4.14 2.90
C MET A 33 -1.59 -2.70 2.71
N VAL A 34 -2.51 -2.50 1.76
CA VAL A 34 -3.11 -1.20 1.44
C VAL A 34 -4.63 -1.34 1.42
N ASP A 35 -5.21 -1.67 2.57
CA ASP A 35 -6.62 -2.07 2.71
C ASP A 35 -7.43 -1.19 3.69
N GLY A 36 -6.82 -0.12 4.20
CA GLY A 36 -7.47 0.76 5.19
C GLY A 36 -7.67 0.10 6.56
N GLY A 37 -6.89 -0.93 6.90
CA GLY A 37 -6.99 -1.67 8.16
C GLY A 37 -8.16 -2.66 8.17
N LEU A 38 -8.54 -3.19 7.01
CA LEU A 38 -9.61 -4.19 6.90
C LEU A 38 -9.16 -5.55 7.45
N SER A 39 -7.88 -5.90 7.29
CA SER A 39 -7.33 -7.19 7.70
C SER A 39 -6.78 -7.21 9.14
N THR A 40 -7.05 -6.17 9.95
CA THR A 40 -6.53 -6.00 11.33
C THR A 40 -7.61 -6.00 12.39
#